data_AF-A0A0G2AE49-F1
#
_entry.id   AF-A0A0G2AE49-F1
#
_cell.length_a   1.000
_cell.length_b   1.000
_cell.length_c   1.000
_cell.angle_alpha   90.00
_cell.angle_beta   90.00
_cell.angle_gamma   90.00
#
_symmetry.space_group_name_H-M   'P 1'
#
loop_
_entity.id
_entity.type
_entity.pdbx_description
1 polymer ?
#
loop_
_entity_poly.entity_id
_entity_poly.type
_entity_poly.pdbx_seq_one_letter_code
_entity_poly.pdbx_strand_id
1 'polypeptide(L)'
;MQLDRRHSPRELPPQREVKKRLDWSFFKRFEFTPAESEARRPRALDFEHASLDDRVNADKYLLRLKHRQSKHPEIKSDPEEPLGSTFEEFLVEAMRDGDWFGGKFFRTTEHDDRWNGVDAVIEWPSPTAEGRPVRMAIDFSTSRNNGILHEKLQTINGMAKVKYFRSQIEHDENGKPLEVRAFFPKVILGADVDMMKQVAREGVMPGRDHPLRVLMLRQAKRQIDVQIRCAADHYLDMFWGEADLGPEAGEVCRQIRVASNPDAVVEALRNAPASAFARLFTKTQKETLDSCLRVQACLDPMIEETKSVQIPEPWNTMSQVSVNHQALSKVMPDTIRQR
;
A
#
# COMPACT_ATOMS: atom_id res chain seq x y z
N MET A 1 18.93 -72.11 -9.09
CA MET A 1 19.38 -70.84 -9.67
C MET A 1 18.23 -70.28 -10.49
N GLN A 2 17.36 -69.49 -9.87
CA GLN A 2 16.16 -68.90 -10.46
C GLN A 2 16.08 -67.46 -9.97
N LEU A 3 16.03 -66.52 -10.92
CA LEU A 3 15.73 -65.12 -10.70
C LEU A 3 14.67 -64.74 -11.74
N ASP A 4 13.44 -64.55 -11.29
CA ASP A 4 12.42 -63.83 -12.05
C ASP A 4 11.68 -62.91 -11.06
N ARG A 5 11.98 -61.61 -11.12
CA ARG A 5 11.31 -60.55 -10.35
C ARG A 5 10.63 -59.62 -11.36
N ARG A 6 9.34 -59.86 -11.58
CA ARG A 6 8.44 -58.91 -12.25
C ARG A 6 7.90 -57.94 -11.21
N HIS A 7 8.21 -56.65 -11.34
CA HIS A 7 7.50 -55.58 -10.65
C HIS A 7 6.26 -55.19 -11.47
N SER A 8 5.07 -55.32 -10.87
CA SER A 8 3.83 -54.76 -11.40
C SER A 8 3.75 -53.25 -11.10
N PRO A 9 3.19 -52.42 -11.99
CA PRO A 9 2.90 -51.03 -11.69
C PRO A 9 1.71 -50.94 -10.73
N ARG A 10 1.82 -50.14 -9.67
CA ARG A 10 0.68 -49.77 -8.82
C ARG A 10 -0.21 -48.79 -9.60
N GLU A 11 -1.44 -49.21 -9.91
CA GLU A 11 -2.49 -48.31 -10.37
C GLU A 11 -2.89 -47.36 -9.23
N LEU A 12 -2.99 -46.06 -9.55
CA LEU A 12 -3.56 -45.06 -8.65
C LEU A 12 -5.09 -45.16 -8.67
N PRO A 13 -5.78 -44.99 -7.52
CA PRO A 13 -7.23 -45.07 -7.48
C PRO A 13 -7.88 -43.88 -8.20
N PRO A 14 -9.08 -44.08 -8.77
CA PRO A 14 -9.77 -43.06 -9.55
C PRO A 14 -10.17 -41.89 -8.64
N GLN A 15 -9.82 -40.67 -9.07
CA GLN A 15 -10.30 -39.45 -8.42
C GLN A 15 -11.80 -39.30 -8.64
N ARG A 16 -12.58 -39.30 -7.56
CA ARG A 16 -14.00 -38.94 -7.59
C ARG A 16 -14.14 -37.44 -7.83
N GLU A 17 -14.79 -37.07 -8.94
CA GLU A 17 -15.34 -35.72 -9.11
C GLU A 17 -16.37 -35.45 -8.01
N VAL A 18 -16.05 -34.52 -7.11
CA VAL A 18 -17.00 -34.01 -6.13
C VAL A 18 -17.55 -32.68 -6.66
N LYS A 19 -18.65 -32.72 -7.42
CA LYS A 19 -19.49 -31.54 -7.63
C LYS A 19 -20.17 -31.18 -6.31
N LYS A 20 -19.63 -30.20 -5.60
CA LYS A 20 -20.30 -29.58 -4.45
C LYS A 20 -20.56 -28.10 -4.73
N ARG A 21 -21.84 -27.77 -4.83
CA ARG A 21 -22.38 -26.40 -4.82
C ARG A 21 -21.90 -25.66 -3.57
N LEU A 22 -21.56 -24.38 -3.74
CA LEU A 22 -21.22 -23.41 -2.71
C LEU A 22 -22.29 -23.33 -1.61
N ASP A 23 -21.86 -23.27 -0.34
CA ASP A 23 -22.68 -22.82 0.77
C ASP A 23 -22.15 -21.47 1.27
N TRP A 24 -22.90 -20.41 0.95
CA TRP A 24 -22.67 -19.02 1.38
C TRP A 24 -23.24 -18.73 2.79
N SER A 25 -23.68 -19.76 3.53
CA SER A 25 -24.27 -19.66 4.87
C SER A 25 -23.34 -19.00 5.91
N PHE A 26 -22.03 -18.93 5.67
CA PHE A 26 -21.09 -18.19 6.55
C PHE A 26 -21.46 -16.71 6.68
N PHE A 27 -21.92 -16.07 5.60
CA PHE A 27 -22.38 -14.66 5.63
C PHE A 27 -23.84 -14.50 6.09
N LYS A 28 -24.62 -15.59 6.16
CA LYS A 28 -25.99 -15.59 6.71
C LYS A 28 -26.05 -15.59 8.23
N ARG A 29 -24.91 -15.69 8.93
CA ARG A 29 -24.85 -15.60 10.41
C ARG A 29 -24.86 -14.17 10.96
N PHE A 30 -24.87 -13.15 10.10
CA PHE A 30 -25.20 -11.80 10.49
C PHE A 30 -26.71 -11.63 10.31
N GLU A 31 -27.43 -11.49 11.43
CA GLU A 31 -28.89 -11.52 11.51
C GLU A 31 -29.54 -10.54 10.54
N PHE A 32 -30.16 -11.08 9.49
CA PHE A 32 -31.20 -10.38 8.74
C PHE A 32 -32.54 -10.92 9.23
N THR A 33 -33.51 -10.03 9.44
CA THR A 33 -34.88 -10.48 9.57
C THR A 33 -35.36 -11.08 8.23
N PRO A 34 -36.22 -12.10 8.22
CA PRO A 34 -36.77 -12.67 6.98
C PRO A 34 -37.42 -11.61 6.07
N ALA A 35 -37.97 -10.54 6.65
CA ALA A 35 -38.54 -9.41 5.92
C ALA A 35 -37.49 -8.54 5.20
N GLU A 36 -36.32 -8.31 5.80
CA GLU A 36 -35.20 -7.59 5.15
C GLU A 36 -34.56 -8.41 4.03
N SER A 37 -34.60 -9.74 4.15
CA SER A 37 -34.14 -10.69 3.13
C SER A 37 -35.01 -10.70 1.86
N GLU A 38 -36.29 -10.37 1.95
CA GLU A 38 -37.20 -10.34 0.78
C GLU A 38 -37.24 -8.97 0.11
N ALA A 39 -37.20 -7.88 0.89
CA ALA A 39 -37.20 -6.51 0.35
C ALA A 39 -35.88 -6.13 -0.35
N ARG A 40 -34.78 -6.82 -0.03
CA ARG A 40 -33.45 -6.61 -0.62
C ARG A 40 -32.96 -7.76 -1.48
N ARG A 41 -33.87 -8.57 -2.05
CA ARG A 41 -33.46 -9.38 -3.21
C ARG A 41 -32.96 -8.38 -4.26
N PRO A 42 -31.69 -8.43 -4.66
CA PRO A 42 -31.27 -7.70 -5.84
C PRO A 42 -32.26 -8.09 -6.94
N ARG A 43 -32.81 -7.12 -7.68
CA ARG A 43 -33.19 -7.44 -9.07
C ARG A 43 -31.97 -8.14 -9.62
N ALA A 44 -32.11 -9.41 -9.98
CA ALA A 44 -31.01 -10.24 -10.42
C ALA A 44 -30.18 -9.39 -11.39
N LEU A 45 -29.01 -8.95 -10.93
CA LEU A 45 -27.96 -8.49 -11.82
C LEU A 45 -27.67 -9.74 -12.63
N ASP A 46 -27.94 -9.69 -13.93
CA ASP A 46 -27.73 -10.80 -14.85
C ASP A 46 -26.26 -11.21 -14.81
N PHE A 47 -25.96 -12.18 -13.94
CA PHE A 47 -24.69 -12.90 -13.83
C PHE A 47 -24.35 -13.69 -15.10
N GLU A 48 -25.16 -13.56 -16.16
CA GLU A 48 -24.93 -14.15 -17.48
C GLU A 48 -23.85 -13.39 -18.28
N HIS A 49 -23.45 -12.18 -17.86
CA HIS A 49 -22.48 -11.36 -18.60
C HIS A 49 -21.11 -11.15 -17.92
N ALA A 50 -20.87 -11.70 -16.72
CA ALA A 50 -19.52 -11.72 -16.16
C ALA A 50 -18.63 -12.64 -17.02
N SER A 51 -17.45 -12.16 -17.42
CA SER A 51 -16.54 -12.96 -18.24
C SER A 51 -16.17 -14.25 -17.49
N LEU A 52 -15.94 -15.33 -18.24
CA LEU A 52 -15.55 -16.62 -17.65
C LEU A 52 -14.27 -16.46 -16.78
N ASP A 53 -13.40 -15.54 -17.18
CA ASP A 53 -12.15 -15.22 -16.48
C ASP A 53 -12.39 -14.54 -15.12
N ASP A 54 -13.36 -13.63 -15.02
CA ASP A 54 -13.73 -13.00 -13.74
C ASP A 54 -14.27 -14.03 -12.74
N ARG A 55 -15.04 -15.01 -13.23
CA ARG A 55 -15.61 -16.09 -12.41
C ARG A 55 -14.53 -17.06 -11.95
N VAL A 56 -13.59 -17.40 -12.82
CA VAL A 56 -12.46 -18.30 -12.52
C VAL A 56 -11.49 -17.66 -11.52
N ASN A 57 -11.26 -16.34 -11.60
CA ASN A 57 -10.40 -15.63 -10.67
C ASN A 57 -11.03 -15.55 -9.27
N ALA A 58 -12.33 -15.25 -9.19
CA ALA A 58 -13.07 -15.29 -7.93
C ALA A 58 -13.09 -16.69 -7.29
N ASP A 59 -13.26 -17.76 -8.07
CA ASP A 59 -13.23 -19.14 -7.56
C ASP A 59 -11.83 -19.56 -7.09
N LYS A 60 -10.76 -19.14 -7.79
CA LYS A 60 -9.36 -19.37 -7.37
C LYS A 60 -9.03 -18.64 -6.08
N TYR A 61 -9.54 -17.42 -5.91
CA TYR A 61 -9.42 -16.61 -4.70
C TYR A 61 -10.03 -17.34 -3.48
N LEU A 62 -11.26 -17.84 -3.62
CA LEU A 62 -11.98 -18.56 -2.56
C LEU A 62 -11.32 -19.90 -2.17
N LEU A 63 -10.70 -20.59 -3.14
CA LEU A 63 -9.97 -21.84 -2.88
C LEU A 63 -8.70 -21.62 -2.04
N ARG A 64 -8.01 -20.49 -2.23
CA ARG A 64 -6.81 -20.13 -1.44
C ARG A 64 -7.15 -19.80 0.01
N LEU A 65 -8.23 -19.05 0.23
CA LEU A 65 -8.75 -18.71 1.57
C LEU A 65 -9.10 -19.97 2.39
N LYS A 66 -9.80 -20.93 1.79
CA LYS A 66 -10.16 -22.21 2.45
C LYS A 66 -8.93 -23.05 2.81
N HIS A 67 -7.92 -23.06 1.94
CA HIS A 67 -6.72 -23.87 2.18
C HIS A 67 -5.90 -23.32 3.37
N ARG A 68 -5.85 -21.99 3.56
CA ARG A 68 -5.22 -21.36 4.72
C ARG A 68 -5.94 -21.67 6.03
N GLN A 69 -7.27 -21.58 6.06
CA GLN A 69 -8.07 -21.92 7.24
C GLN A 69 -7.92 -23.39 7.66
N SER A 70 -7.69 -24.29 6.71
CA SER A 70 -7.51 -25.72 6.99
C SER A 70 -6.16 -26.09 7.65
N LYS A 71 -5.15 -25.21 7.62
CA LYS A 71 -3.79 -25.53 8.11
C LYS A 71 -3.53 -25.17 9.58
N HIS A 72 -4.36 -24.34 10.21
CA HIS A 72 -4.18 -23.92 11.62
C HIS A 72 -5.51 -23.87 12.40
N PRO A 73 -6.06 -25.03 12.82
CA PRO A 73 -7.36 -25.10 13.50
C PRO A 73 -7.34 -24.73 15.00
N GLU A 74 -6.19 -24.51 15.63
CA GLU A 74 -6.06 -24.36 17.10
C GLU A 74 -5.78 -22.92 17.60
N ILE A 75 -5.61 -21.96 16.71
CA ILE A 75 -5.57 -20.55 17.11
C ILE A 75 -7.03 -20.14 17.35
N LYS A 76 -7.37 -19.67 18.55
CA LYS A 76 -8.62 -18.92 18.77
C LYS A 76 -8.52 -17.67 17.91
N SER A 77 -8.88 -17.78 16.63
CA SER A 77 -8.79 -16.70 15.68
C SER A 77 -9.68 -15.57 16.19
N ASP A 78 -9.07 -14.42 16.41
CA ASP A 78 -9.83 -13.21 16.54
C ASP A 78 -10.73 -13.12 15.29
N PRO A 79 -12.06 -12.91 15.40
CA PRO A 79 -12.92 -12.70 14.23
C PRO A 79 -12.44 -11.57 13.30
N GLU A 80 -11.42 -10.79 13.69
CA GLU A 80 -10.71 -9.79 12.89
C GLU A 80 -9.61 -10.35 11.96
N GLU A 81 -8.92 -11.44 12.32
CA GLU A 81 -7.86 -12.05 11.50
C GLU A 81 -8.33 -12.43 10.07
N PRO A 82 -9.55 -12.98 9.87
CA PRO A 82 -10.03 -13.31 8.53
C PRO A 82 -10.25 -12.06 7.67
N LEU A 83 -10.68 -10.94 8.25
CA LEU A 83 -10.99 -9.72 7.50
C LEU A 83 -9.72 -8.94 7.14
N GLY A 84 -8.76 -8.86 8.06
CA GLY A 84 -7.46 -8.24 7.78
C GLY A 84 -6.69 -8.99 6.68
N SER A 85 -6.64 -10.32 6.76
CA SER A 85 -6.02 -11.14 5.71
C SER A 85 -6.76 -11.03 4.36
N THR A 86 -8.09 -10.97 4.37
CA THR A 86 -8.90 -10.75 3.16
C THR A 86 -8.60 -9.40 2.51
N PHE A 87 -8.49 -8.32 3.30
CA PHE A 87 -8.13 -7.00 2.76
C PHE A 87 -6.74 -6.97 2.18
N GLU A 88 -5.77 -7.53 2.89
CA GLU A 88 -4.39 -7.56 2.44
C GLU A 88 -4.29 -8.32 1.12
N GLU A 89 -4.93 -9.49 1.00
CA GLU A 89 -5.00 -10.25 -0.25
C GLU A 89 -5.69 -9.47 -1.37
N PHE A 90 -6.78 -8.76 -1.07
CA PHE A 90 -7.47 -7.90 -2.03
C PHE A 90 -6.56 -6.77 -2.53
N LEU A 91 -5.83 -6.07 -1.64
CA LEU A 91 -4.90 -5.02 -2.04
C LEU A 91 -3.71 -5.55 -2.82
N VAL A 92 -3.19 -6.73 -2.46
CA VAL A 92 -2.14 -7.40 -3.22
C VAL A 92 -2.58 -7.66 -4.65
N GLU A 93 -3.79 -8.19 -4.84
CA GLU A 93 -4.35 -8.43 -6.17
C GLU A 93 -4.61 -7.11 -6.92
N ALA A 94 -5.17 -6.12 -6.22
CA ALA A 94 -5.41 -4.79 -6.77
C ALA A 94 -4.15 -4.07 -7.26
N MET A 95 -3.05 -4.20 -6.52
CA MET A 95 -1.77 -3.60 -6.89
C MET A 95 -1.07 -4.39 -7.99
N ARG A 96 -1.09 -5.72 -7.92
CA ARG A 96 -0.38 -6.57 -8.87
C ARG A 96 -1.08 -6.63 -10.22
N ASP A 97 -2.38 -6.91 -10.20
CA ASP A 97 -3.16 -7.22 -11.40
C ASP A 97 -4.01 -6.02 -11.83
N GLY A 98 -4.51 -5.24 -10.87
CA GLY A 98 -5.27 -4.01 -11.13
C GLY A 98 -4.41 -2.78 -11.46
N ASP A 99 -3.09 -2.87 -11.28
CA ASP A 99 -2.10 -1.80 -11.53
C ASP A 99 -2.52 -0.45 -10.91
N TRP A 100 -3.00 -0.48 -9.67
CA TRP A 100 -3.54 0.70 -8.99
C TRP A 100 -2.52 1.83 -8.85
N PHE A 101 -1.24 1.48 -8.73
CA PHE A 101 -0.13 2.41 -8.54
C PHE A 101 0.75 2.55 -9.78
N GLY A 102 0.37 2.02 -10.96
CA GLY A 102 1.12 2.23 -12.20
C GLY A 102 2.59 1.77 -12.15
N GLY A 103 2.91 0.83 -11.27
CA GLY A 103 4.28 0.45 -10.91
C GLY A 103 4.36 -1.05 -10.61
N LYS A 104 5.57 -1.61 -10.66
CA LYS A 104 5.76 -3.04 -10.38
C LYS A 104 5.55 -3.30 -8.88
N PHE A 105 4.63 -4.19 -8.56
CA PHE A 105 4.33 -4.60 -7.19
C PHE A 105 5.18 -5.80 -6.74
N PHE A 106 5.71 -5.71 -5.51
CA PHE A 106 6.50 -6.77 -4.88
C PHE A 106 6.06 -6.99 -3.46
N ARG A 107 5.65 -8.22 -3.14
CA ARG A 107 5.50 -8.63 -1.75
C ARG A 107 6.88 -8.83 -1.13
N THR A 108 7.11 -8.26 0.03
CA THR A 108 8.37 -8.41 0.77
C THR A 108 8.44 -9.74 1.52
N THR A 109 9.57 -9.98 2.18
CA THR A 109 9.76 -11.17 3.02
C THR A 109 9.08 -11.01 4.37
N GLU A 110 8.76 -12.13 5.03
CA GLU A 110 8.28 -12.14 6.43
C GLU A 110 9.24 -11.41 7.39
N HIS A 111 10.53 -11.38 7.07
CA HIS A 111 11.49 -10.61 7.85
C HIS A 111 11.20 -9.10 7.74
N ASP A 112 11.01 -8.57 6.54
CA ASP A 112 10.78 -7.14 6.31
C ASP A 112 9.41 -6.70 6.86
N ASP A 113 8.39 -7.54 6.73
CA ASP A 113 7.10 -7.35 7.39
C ASP A 113 7.29 -7.31 8.93
N ARG A 114 7.78 -8.39 9.54
CA ARG A 114 7.84 -8.51 11.00
C ARG A 114 8.70 -7.44 11.69
N TRP A 115 9.83 -7.07 11.10
CA TRP A 115 10.82 -6.21 11.76
C TRP A 115 10.83 -4.78 11.27
N ASN A 116 10.38 -4.52 10.04
CA ASN A 116 10.36 -3.19 9.45
C ASN A 116 8.93 -2.70 9.15
N GLY A 117 7.92 -3.55 9.33
CA GLY A 117 6.53 -3.25 9.03
C GLY A 117 6.35 -2.92 7.55
N VAL A 118 6.97 -3.68 6.65
CA VAL A 118 6.84 -3.48 5.20
C VAL A 118 6.29 -4.75 4.59
N ASP A 119 5.04 -4.72 4.14
CA ASP A 119 4.36 -5.83 3.47
C ASP A 119 4.67 -5.91 1.98
N ALA A 120 4.92 -4.74 1.38
CA ALA A 120 5.16 -4.64 -0.04
C ALA A 120 6.04 -3.44 -0.42
N VAL A 121 6.56 -3.49 -1.64
CA VAL A 121 7.25 -2.41 -2.31
C VAL A 121 6.61 -2.20 -3.69
N ILE A 122 6.35 -0.94 -4.04
CA ILE A 122 6.09 -0.54 -5.43
C ILE A 122 7.38 0.04 -6.00
N GLU A 123 7.70 -0.35 -7.22
CA GLU A 123 8.86 0.14 -7.97
C GLU A 123 8.43 0.69 -9.33
N TRP A 124 8.82 1.94 -9.61
CA TRP A 124 8.63 2.58 -10.90
C TRP A 124 9.95 2.72 -11.64
N PRO A 125 9.94 2.69 -12.98
CA PRO A 125 11.06 3.18 -13.78
C PRO A 125 11.46 4.58 -13.33
N SER A 126 12.74 4.90 -13.48
CA SER A 126 13.18 6.27 -13.23
C SER A 126 12.46 7.24 -14.19
N PRO A 127 11.97 8.40 -13.70
CA PRO A 127 11.46 9.44 -14.57
C PRO A 127 12.57 10.09 -15.42
N THR A 128 13.84 9.87 -15.07
CA THR A 128 15.01 10.36 -15.81
C THR A 128 15.78 9.19 -16.42
N ALA A 129 16.33 9.38 -17.63
CA ALA A 129 17.01 8.33 -18.40
C ALA A 129 18.21 7.68 -17.67
N GLU A 130 18.86 8.42 -16.77
CA GLU A 130 20.04 7.97 -16.00
C GLU A 130 19.73 7.71 -14.53
N GLY A 131 18.48 7.91 -14.10
CA GLY A 131 18.13 7.81 -12.69
C GLY A 131 17.88 6.37 -12.23
N ARG A 132 18.00 6.16 -10.92
CA ARG A 132 17.63 4.88 -10.27
C ARG A 132 16.12 4.70 -10.27
N PRO A 133 15.56 3.48 -10.17
CA PRO A 133 14.12 3.30 -9.97
C PRO A 133 13.58 4.07 -8.75
N VAL A 134 12.33 4.53 -8.84
CA VAL A 134 11.61 5.12 -7.70
C VAL A 134 10.95 3.99 -6.92
N ARG A 135 11.00 4.05 -5.59
CA ARG A 135 10.49 2.97 -4.73
C ARG A 135 9.70 3.53 -3.55
N MET A 136 8.63 2.83 -3.20
CA MET A 136 7.80 3.14 -2.03
C MET A 136 7.50 1.85 -1.28
N ALA A 137 7.74 1.85 0.03
CA ALA A 137 7.38 0.77 0.94
C ALA A 137 5.91 0.93 1.39
N ILE A 138 5.21 -0.19 1.54
CA ILE A 138 3.78 -0.24 1.86
C ILE A 138 3.56 -1.14 3.08
N ASP A 139 2.71 -0.68 3.99
CA ASP A 139 2.17 -1.41 5.15
C ASP A 139 0.65 -1.43 5.03
N PHE A 140 0.06 -2.61 4.94
CA PHE A 140 -1.37 -2.80 4.86
C PHE A 140 -1.96 -2.87 6.26
N SER A 141 -3.00 -2.09 6.51
CA SER A 141 -3.62 -2.05 7.82
C SER A 141 -5.14 -2.10 7.73
N THR A 142 -5.75 -2.88 8.61
CA THR A 142 -7.20 -2.79 8.86
C THR A 142 -7.47 -2.61 10.34
N SER A 143 -8.57 -1.95 10.67
CA SER A 143 -9.06 -1.88 12.05
C SER A 143 -10.57 -1.65 12.08
N ARG A 144 -11.25 -2.14 13.13
CA ARG A 144 -12.62 -1.72 13.47
C ARG A 144 -12.63 -0.38 14.20
N ASN A 145 -11.54 -0.06 14.87
CA ASN A 145 -11.41 1.18 15.62
C ASN A 145 -10.75 2.22 14.73
N ASN A 146 -11.58 3.12 14.20
CA ASN A 146 -11.12 4.23 13.36
C ASN A 146 -10.07 5.09 14.07
N GLY A 147 -10.11 5.20 15.40
CA GLY A 147 -9.09 5.89 16.20
C GLY A 147 -7.73 5.21 16.12
N ILE A 148 -7.65 3.87 16.25
CA ILE A 148 -6.38 3.12 16.16
C ILE A 148 -5.80 3.19 14.76
N LEU A 149 -6.65 3.00 13.74
CA LEU A 149 -6.21 3.15 12.34
C LEU A 149 -5.69 4.56 12.11
N HIS A 150 -6.43 5.58 12.55
CA HIS A 150 -6.04 6.97 12.43
C HIS A 150 -4.72 7.30 13.13
N GLU A 151 -4.52 6.82 14.37
CA GLU A 151 -3.23 6.95 15.07
C GLU A 151 -2.10 6.33 14.25
N LYS A 152 -2.27 5.10 13.75
CA LYS A 152 -1.26 4.43 12.91
C LYS A 152 -0.97 5.22 11.64
N LEU A 153 -1.99 5.72 10.93
CA LEU A 153 -1.83 6.56 9.75
C LEU A 153 -1.13 7.90 10.02
N GLN A 154 -1.22 8.41 11.26
CA GLN A 154 -0.53 9.60 11.71
C GLN A 154 0.90 9.34 12.22
N THR A 155 1.28 8.08 12.47
CA THR A 155 2.60 7.76 13.04
C THR A 155 3.70 7.69 11.97
N ILE A 156 3.39 8.01 10.71
CA ILE A 156 4.32 7.87 9.60
C ILE A 156 5.30 9.04 9.61
N ASN A 157 6.41 8.81 10.29
CA ASN A 157 7.58 9.67 10.26
C ASN A 157 8.75 8.89 9.65
N GLY A 158 8.78 8.87 8.31
CA GLY A 158 10.01 8.65 7.55
C GLY A 158 10.12 7.32 6.82
N MET A 159 11.38 6.96 6.58
CA MET A 159 11.76 5.90 5.66
C MET A 159 11.76 4.53 6.33
N ALA A 160 11.26 3.51 5.65
CA ALA A 160 11.38 2.13 6.10
C ALA A 160 12.60 1.44 5.49
N LYS A 161 13.32 0.69 6.32
CA LYS A 161 14.42 -0.16 5.86
C LYS A 161 13.85 -1.40 5.18
N VAL A 162 14.30 -1.69 3.97
CA VAL A 162 14.00 -2.94 3.27
C VAL A 162 15.30 -3.69 3.05
N LYS A 163 15.39 -4.92 3.58
CA LYS A 163 16.62 -5.72 3.53
C LYS A 163 16.64 -6.73 2.39
N TYR A 164 15.49 -7.28 2.02
CA TYR A 164 15.43 -8.40 1.08
C TYR A 164 14.49 -8.08 -0.08
N PHE A 165 14.84 -7.03 -0.83
CA PHE A 165 14.14 -6.64 -2.05
C PHE A 165 14.99 -6.95 -3.28
N ARG A 166 14.38 -7.58 -4.29
CA ARG A 166 15.01 -7.84 -5.59
C ARG A 166 14.30 -7.02 -6.66
N SER A 167 15.00 -6.00 -7.17
CA SER A 167 14.48 -5.14 -8.22
C SER A 167 14.30 -5.94 -9.52
N GLN A 168 13.18 -5.73 -10.21
CA GLN A 168 13.01 -6.25 -11.58
C GLN A 168 13.16 -5.16 -12.63
N ILE A 169 13.68 -4.01 -12.25
CA ILE A 169 14.05 -2.93 -13.16
C ILE A 169 15.57 -2.84 -13.22
N GLU A 170 16.23 -2.85 -12.06
CA GLU A 170 17.69 -2.95 -11.96
C GLU A 170 18.16 -4.40 -12.05
N HIS A 171 19.20 -4.59 -12.85
CA HIS A 171 19.85 -5.89 -13.04
C HIS A 171 21.35 -5.76 -12.73
N ASP A 172 21.96 -6.84 -12.23
CA ASP A 172 23.40 -6.93 -12.02
C ASP A 172 24.17 -7.08 -13.36
N GLU A 173 25.50 -7.15 -13.28
CA GLU A 173 26.38 -7.35 -14.43
C GLU A 173 26.10 -8.63 -15.23
N ASN A 174 25.41 -9.60 -14.63
CA ASN A 174 25.03 -10.87 -15.24
C ASN A 174 23.57 -10.85 -15.77
N GLY A 175 22.90 -9.69 -15.73
CA GLY A 175 21.51 -9.54 -16.15
C GLY A 175 20.49 -10.14 -15.17
N LYS A 176 20.87 -10.42 -13.92
CA LYS A 176 19.94 -10.94 -12.90
C LYS A 176 19.32 -9.79 -12.10
N PRO A 177 18.07 -9.93 -11.61
CA PRO A 177 17.44 -8.97 -10.69
C PRO A 177 18.38 -8.55 -9.55
N LEU A 178 18.63 -7.25 -9.41
CA LEU A 178 19.54 -6.71 -8.41
C LEU A 178 18.93 -6.79 -7.00
N GLU A 179 19.65 -7.35 -6.02
CA GLU A 179 19.25 -7.26 -4.61
C GLU A 179 19.58 -5.87 -4.06
N VAL A 180 18.54 -5.14 -3.66
CA VAL A 180 18.65 -3.76 -3.18
C VAL A 180 18.34 -3.73 -1.69
N ARG A 181 19.26 -3.13 -0.93
CA ARG A 181 19.11 -2.89 0.51
C ARG A 181 19.14 -1.39 0.76
N ALA A 182 18.00 -0.81 1.06
CA ALA A 182 17.86 0.63 1.14
C ALA A 182 16.73 1.05 2.08
N PHE A 183 16.63 2.35 2.28
CA PHE A 183 15.51 2.98 2.95
C PHE A 183 14.57 3.55 1.88
N PHE A 184 13.27 3.27 1.98
CA PHE A 184 12.25 3.79 1.06
C PHE A 184 11.22 4.61 1.83
N PRO A 185 10.62 5.64 1.21
CA PRO A 185 9.45 6.30 1.77
C PRO A 185 8.38 5.26 2.07
N LYS A 186 7.84 5.27 3.28
CA LYS A 186 6.84 4.30 3.72
C LYS A 186 5.47 4.92 3.72
N VAL A 187 4.47 4.20 3.23
CA VAL A 187 3.06 4.54 3.40
C VAL A 187 2.32 3.39 4.07
N ILE A 188 1.28 3.73 4.81
CA ILE A 188 0.34 2.77 5.39
C ILE A 188 -0.97 2.91 4.62
N LEU A 189 -1.43 1.83 4.01
CA LEU A 189 -2.70 1.77 3.29
C LEU A 189 -3.72 1.08 4.17
N GLY A 190 -4.72 1.87 4.55
CA GLY A 190 -5.59 1.59 5.67
C GLY A 190 -7.03 1.50 5.24
N ALA A 191 -7.74 0.45 5.65
CA ALA A 191 -9.18 0.34 5.49
C ALA A 191 -9.86 0.01 6.81
N ASP A 192 -10.96 0.69 7.11
CA ASP A 192 -11.82 0.22 8.18
C ASP A 192 -12.58 -1.07 7.75
N VAL A 193 -13.01 -1.84 8.74
CA VAL A 193 -13.68 -3.12 8.49
C VAL A 193 -15.03 -2.98 7.80
N ASP A 194 -15.74 -1.87 8.00
CA ASP A 194 -17.06 -1.68 7.36
C ASP A 194 -16.91 -1.35 5.88
N MET A 195 -15.89 -0.59 5.50
CA MET A 195 -15.47 -0.42 4.11
C MET A 195 -15.12 -1.78 3.50
N MET A 196 -14.41 -2.64 4.23
CA MET A 196 -14.10 -3.98 3.74
C MET A 196 -15.30 -4.88 3.54
N LYS A 197 -16.28 -4.82 4.46
CA LYS A 197 -17.56 -5.49 4.25
C LYS A 197 -18.27 -4.96 3.02
N GLN A 198 -18.17 -3.66 2.75
CA GLN A 198 -18.80 -3.07 1.57
C GLN A 198 -18.10 -3.51 0.28
N VAL A 199 -16.77 -3.42 0.20
CA VAL A 199 -15.98 -3.94 -0.93
C VAL A 199 -16.33 -5.41 -1.21
N ALA A 200 -16.40 -6.23 -0.16
CA ALA A 200 -16.77 -7.64 -0.28
C ALA A 200 -18.22 -7.85 -0.74
N ARG A 201 -19.17 -6.99 -0.33
CA ARG A 201 -20.58 -7.07 -0.75
C ARG A 201 -20.78 -6.67 -2.21
N GLU A 202 -20.05 -5.67 -2.67
CA GLU A 202 -20.18 -5.17 -4.03
C GLU A 202 -19.57 -6.15 -5.05
N GLY A 203 -18.68 -7.05 -4.62
CA GLY A 203 -18.13 -8.11 -5.47
C GLY A 203 -17.31 -7.57 -6.65
N VAL A 204 -16.84 -6.32 -6.55
CA VAL A 204 -16.14 -5.62 -7.61
C VAL A 204 -14.70 -6.08 -7.63
N MET A 205 -14.28 -6.63 -8.76
CA MET A 205 -12.88 -6.96 -8.99
C MET A 205 -12.04 -5.67 -8.93
N PRO A 206 -10.81 -5.71 -8.41
CA PRO A 206 -10.01 -4.51 -8.23
C PRO A 206 -9.43 -4.00 -9.57
N GLY A 207 -10.26 -3.37 -10.39
CA GLY A 207 -9.86 -2.68 -11.61
C GLY A 207 -9.32 -1.27 -11.33
N ARG A 208 -8.77 -0.62 -12.37
CA ARG A 208 -8.23 0.75 -12.27
C ARG A 208 -9.25 1.82 -11.88
N ASP A 209 -10.53 1.58 -12.15
CA ASP A 209 -11.62 2.52 -11.83
C ASP A 209 -12.29 2.23 -10.49
N HIS A 210 -11.75 1.29 -9.71
CA HIS A 210 -12.31 0.93 -8.41
C HIS A 210 -12.21 2.13 -7.44
N PRO A 211 -13.30 2.55 -6.76
CA PRO A 211 -13.28 3.74 -5.91
C PRO A 211 -12.23 3.69 -4.77
N LEU A 212 -11.90 2.48 -4.31
CA LEU A 212 -10.88 2.28 -3.27
C LEU A 212 -9.48 2.65 -3.76
N ARG A 213 -9.18 2.53 -5.06
CA ARG A 213 -7.92 3.02 -5.64
C ARG A 213 -7.75 4.50 -5.36
N VAL A 214 -8.82 5.29 -5.56
CA VAL A 214 -8.82 6.74 -5.34
C VAL A 214 -8.46 7.06 -3.88
N LEU A 215 -9.03 6.31 -2.94
CA LEU A 215 -8.75 6.46 -1.52
C LEU A 215 -7.30 6.08 -1.18
N MET A 216 -6.82 4.94 -1.69
CA MET A 216 -5.46 4.46 -1.44
C MET A 216 -4.39 5.40 -2.02
N LEU A 217 -4.59 5.91 -3.24
CA LEU A 217 -3.67 6.87 -3.86
C LEU A 217 -3.62 8.18 -3.08
N ARG A 218 -4.78 8.73 -2.71
CA ARG A 218 -4.86 9.97 -1.90
C ARG A 218 -4.21 9.79 -0.54
N GLN A 219 -4.43 8.63 0.09
CA GLN A 219 -3.83 8.29 1.37
C GLN A 219 -2.30 8.21 1.28
N ALA A 220 -1.78 7.52 0.25
CA ALA A 220 -0.34 7.47 -0.01
C ALA A 220 0.26 8.88 -0.22
N LYS A 221 -0.35 9.70 -1.09
CA LYS A 221 0.15 11.06 -1.35
C LYS A 221 0.22 11.90 -0.08
N ARG A 222 -0.85 11.93 0.73
CA ARG A 222 -0.88 12.71 1.98
C ARG A 222 0.25 12.31 2.94
N GLN A 223 0.57 11.03 3.03
CA GLN A 223 1.64 10.56 3.91
C GLN A 223 3.03 10.87 3.35
N ILE A 224 3.20 10.87 2.03
CA ILE A 224 4.43 11.34 1.38
C ILE A 224 4.61 12.85 1.57
N ASP A 225 3.54 13.62 1.40
CA ASP A 225 3.52 15.08 1.64
C ASP A 225 3.95 15.41 3.09
N VAL A 226 3.45 14.63 4.06
CA VAL A 226 3.85 14.71 5.46
C VAL A 226 5.33 14.42 5.64
N GLN A 227 5.86 13.36 5.03
CA GLN A 227 7.28 13.03 5.11
C GLN A 227 8.17 14.12 4.51
N ILE A 228 7.76 14.71 3.38
CA ILE A 228 8.43 15.86 2.76
C ILE A 228 8.46 17.05 3.73
N ARG A 229 7.30 17.36 4.33
CA ARG A 229 7.19 18.46 5.29
C ARG A 229 8.05 18.21 6.53
N CYS A 230 7.99 17.03 7.13
CA CYS A 230 8.80 16.67 8.29
C CYS A 230 10.31 16.74 7.99
N ALA A 231 10.74 16.30 6.81
CA ALA A 231 12.13 16.39 6.39
C ALA A 231 12.58 17.86 6.19
N ALA A 232 11.69 18.71 5.66
CA ALA A 232 11.95 20.13 5.47
C ALA A 232 11.95 20.92 6.79
N ASP A 233 10.98 20.70 7.68
CA ASP A 233 10.87 21.40 8.96
C ASP A 233 12.02 21.03 9.91
N HIS A 234 12.37 19.74 10.01
CA HIS A 234 13.53 19.30 10.80
C HIS A 234 14.81 20.03 10.40
N TYR A 235 14.93 20.32 9.10
CA TYR A 235 16.04 21.08 8.57
C TYR A 235 15.97 22.57 8.97
N LEU A 236 14.79 23.21 8.83
CA LEU A 236 14.60 24.60 9.21
C LEU A 236 14.91 24.88 10.69
N ASP A 237 14.68 23.89 11.56
CA ASP A 237 14.98 23.96 12.99
C ASP A 237 16.47 23.86 13.30
N MET A 238 17.27 23.28 12.41
CA MET A 238 18.73 23.24 12.58
C MET A 238 19.40 24.58 12.26
N PHE A 239 18.76 25.44 11.46
CA PHE A 239 19.32 26.72 11.02
C PHE A 239 18.61 27.89 11.70
N TRP A 240 19.19 28.33 12.82
CA TRP A 240 18.64 29.39 13.67
C TRP A 240 18.82 30.80 13.08
N GLY A 241 19.61 30.97 12.01
CA GLY A 241 19.83 32.25 11.35
C GLY A 241 19.92 32.15 9.82
N GLU A 242 19.11 32.96 9.11
CA GLU A 242 19.13 33.07 7.64
C GLU A 242 20.46 33.60 7.08
N ALA A 243 21.25 34.29 7.92
CA ALA A 243 22.48 34.99 7.51
C ALA A 243 23.58 34.05 6.99
N ASP A 244 23.64 32.81 7.47
CA ASP A 244 24.72 31.87 7.15
C ASP A 244 24.47 31.03 5.89
N LEU A 245 23.23 31.01 5.39
CA LEU A 245 22.81 30.17 4.27
C LEU A 245 23.13 30.79 2.90
N GLY A 246 23.27 32.12 2.86
CA GLY A 246 23.32 32.90 1.63
C GLY A 246 21.92 33.16 1.05
N PRO A 247 21.80 34.07 0.07
CA PRO A 247 20.51 34.62 -0.36
C PRO A 247 19.57 33.56 -0.96
N GLU A 248 20.09 32.64 -1.79
CA GLU A 248 19.28 31.60 -2.44
C GLU A 248 18.69 30.61 -1.43
N ALA A 249 19.51 30.08 -0.53
CA ALA A 249 19.07 29.13 0.49
C ALA A 249 18.18 29.81 1.54
N GLY A 250 18.46 31.05 1.90
CA GLY A 250 17.60 31.85 2.78
C GLY A 250 16.20 32.06 2.19
N GLU A 251 16.09 32.34 0.89
CA GLU A 251 14.80 32.50 0.21
C GLU A 251 14.01 31.18 0.16
N VAL A 252 14.65 30.06 -0.15
CA VAL A 252 13.99 28.73 -0.10
C VAL A 252 13.48 28.44 1.32
N CYS A 253 14.29 28.70 2.35
CA CYS A 253 13.85 28.53 3.74
C CYS A 253 12.64 29.40 4.09
N ARG A 254 12.63 30.66 3.63
CA ARG A 254 11.51 31.58 3.83
C ARG A 254 10.25 31.06 3.18
N GLN A 255 10.34 30.60 1.93
CA GLN A 255 9.21 30.00 1.20
C GLN A 255 8.64 28.78 1.93
N ILE A 256 9.48 27.88 2.43
CA ILE A 256 9.03 26.70 3.20
C ILE A 256 8.37 27.13 4.52
N ARG A 257 8.91 28.14 5.22
CA ARG A 257 8.35 28.65 6.49
C ARG A 257 6.97 29.27 6.32
N VAL A 258 6.75 30.03 5.25
CA VAL A 258 5.46 30.69 4.99
C VAL A 258 4.46 29.79 4.26
N ALA A 259 4.90 28.64 3.73
CA ALA A 259 4.03 27.69 3.05
C ALA A 259 2.96 27.14 4.02
N SER A 260 1.70 27.46 3.72
CA SER A 260 0.53 27.07 4.52
C SER A 260 0.07 25.64 4.30
N ASN A 261 0.59 24.96 3.27
CA ASN A 261 0.26 23.59 2.93
C ASN A 261 1.49 22.82 2.38
N PRO A 262 1.43 21.48 2.32
CA PRO A 262 2.54 20.67 1.83
C PRO A 262 2.89 20.86 0.35
N ASP A 263 1.91 21.13 -0.52
CA ASP A 263 2.15 21.32 -1.96
C ASP A 263 3.02 22.57 -2.21
N ALA A 264 2.82 23.64 -1.46
CA ALA A 264 3.66 24.83 -1.53
C ALA A 264 5.10 24.57 -1.04
N VAL A 265 5.29 23.68 -0.06
CA VAL A 265 6.64 23.25 0.37
C VAL A 265 7.32 22.44 -0.73
N VAL A 266 6.59 21.52 -1.33
CA VAL A 266 7.06 20.71 -2.46
C VAL A 266 7.48 21.60 -3.62
N GLU A 267 6.66 22.59 -3.97
CA GLU A 267 6.93 23.52 -5.05
C GLU A 267 8.19 24.36 -4.75
N ALA A 268 8.32 24.90 -3.54
CA ALA A 268 9.52 25.63 -3.12
C ALA A 268 10.78 24.77 -3.22
N LEU A 269 10.70 23.49 -2.84
CA LEU A 269 11.82 22.54 -2.92
C LEU A 269 12.16 22.13 -4.35
N ARG A 270 11.16 21.91 -5.20
CA ARG A 270 11.36 21.57 -6.63
C ARG A 270 12.00 22.73 -7.40
N ASN A 271 11.65 23.96 -7.03
CA ASN A 271 12.19 25.18 -7.65
C ASN A 271 13.50 25.67 -7.01
N ALA A 272 13.96 25.02 -5.93
CA ALA A 272 15.18 25.41 -5.24
C ALA A 272 16.42 25.23 -6.15
N PRO A 273 17.31 26.22 -6.25
CA PRO A 273 18.57 26.06 -6.95
C PRO A 273 19.38 24.89 -6.38
N ALA A 274 20.10 24.14 -7.22
CA ALA A 274 20.95 23.03 -6.78
C ALA A 274 22.00 23.46 -5.74
N SER A 275 22.51 24.69 -5.84
CA SER A 275 23.40 25.36 -4.88
C SER A 275 22.74 25.54 -3.51
N ALA A 276 21.48 26.01 -3.48
CA ALA A 276 20.69 26.12 -2.27
C ALA A 276 20.47 24.73 -1.67
N PHE A 277 19.99 23.77 -2.46
CA PHE A 277 19.77 22.40 -1.99
C PHE A 277 21.06 21.76 -1.43
N ALA A 278 22.20 21.99 -2.08
CA ALA A 278 23.52 21.54 -1.65
C ALA A 278 23.92 22.05 -0.27
N ARG A 279 23.62 23.33 0.02
CA ARG A 279 23.89 23.96 1.32
C ARG A 279 22.86 23.62 2.37
N LEU A 280 21.63 23.36 1.94
CA LEU A 280 20.56 23.08 2.85
C LEU A 280 20.79 21.70 3.45
N PHE A 281 20.50 20.64 2.74
CA PHE A 281 20.35 19.33 3.37
C PHE A 281 21.67 18.57 3.55
N THR A 282 21.80 17.76 4.60
CA THR A 282 22.87 16.73 4.66
C THR A 282 22.66 15.70 3.54
N LYS A 283 23.70 14.92 3.19
CA LYS A 283 23.57 13.89 2.15
C LYS A 283 22.37 12.95 2.36
N THR A 284 22.19 12.45 3.58
CA THR A 284 21.08 11.51 3.89
C THR A 284 19.71 12.19 3.86
N GLN A 285 19.61 13.45 4.28
CA GLN A 285 18.38 14.23 4.19
C GLN A 285 18.02 14.52 2.73
N LYS A 286 19.00 14.87 1.89
CA LYS A 286 18.81 15.02 0.44
C LYS A 286 18.24 13.75 -0.17
N GLU A 287 18.85 12.61 0.13
CA GLU A 287 18.40 11.31 -0.39
C GLU A 287 16.97 10.98 0.05
N THR A 288 16.61 11.28 1.30
CA THR A 288 15.25 11.08 1.83
C THR A 288 14.25 11.98 1.12
N LEU A 289 14.55 13.27 1.03
CA LEU A 289 13.68 14.27 0.44
C LEU A 289 13.49 14.05 -1.07
N ASP A 290 14.59 13.78 -1.78
CA ASP A 290 14.58 13.41 -3.20
C ASP A 290 13.72 12.16 -3.42
N SER A 291 13.91 11.12 -2.59
CA SER A 291 13.10 9.90 -2.71
C SER A 291 11.61 10.17 -2.51
N CYS A 292 11.21 11.01 -1.56
CA CYS A 292 9.81 11.35 -1.34
C CYS A 292 9.23 12.19 -2.50
N LEU A 293 9.96 13.20 -2.97
CA LEU A 293 9.55 14.04 -4.10
C LEU A 293 9.35 13.22 -5.37
N ARG A 294 10.20 12.21 -5.59
CA ARG A 294 10.10 11.31 -6.74
C ARG A 294 8.92 10.36 -6.64
N VAL A 295 8.62 9.83 -5.46
CA VAL A 295 7.40 9.03 -5.23
C VAL A 295 6.15 9.89 -5.49
N GLN A 296 6.13 11.12 -4.98
CA GLN A 296 5.02 12.04 -5.21
C GLN A 296 4.81 12.32 -6.71
N ALA A 297 5.89 12.56 -7.47
CA ALA A 297 5.82 12.75 -8.92
C ALA A 297 5.25 11.53 -9.67
N CYS A 298 5.39 10.31 -9.12
CA CYS A 298 4.72 9.12 -9.64
C CYS A 298 3.23 9.12 -9.27
N LEU A 299 2.86 9.50 -8.05
CA LEU A 299 1.47 9.47 -7.57
C LEU A 299 0.58 10.56 -8.20
N ASP A 300 1.11 11.76 -8.43
CA ASP A 300 0.37 12.92 -8.95
C ASP A 300 -0.44 12.61 -10.23
N PRO A 301 0.14 12.06 -11.32
CA PRO A 301 -0.62 11.75 -12.54
C PRO A 301 -1.69 10.68 -12.30
N MET A 302 -1.44 9.69 -11.44
CA MET A 302 -2.41 8.64 -11.14
C MET A 302 -3.61 9.20 -10.37
N ILE A 303 -3.38 10.16 -9.47
CA ILE A 303 -4.46 10.84 -8.75
C ILE A 303 -5.26 11.70 -9.73
N GLU A 304 -4.61 12.37 -10.67
CA GLU A 304 -5.27 13.14 -11.74
C GLU A 304 -6.23 12.27 -12.56
N GLU A 305 -5.78 11.07 -12.96
CA GLU A 305 -6.61 10.08 -13.68
C GLU A 305 -7.89 9.71 -12.92
N THR A 306 -7.84 9.70 -11.59
CA THR A 306 -8.98 9.30 -10.76
C THR A 306 -10.03 10.39 -10.54
N LYS A 307 -9.84 11.61 -11.05
CA LYS A 307 -10.79 12.72 -10.83
C LYS A 307 -12.20 12.45 -11.37
N SER A 308 -12.32 11.59 -12.38
CA SER A 308 -13.61 11.18 -12.95
C SER A 308 -14.30 10.05 -12.18
N VAL A 309 -13.59 9.36 -11.29
CA VAL A 309 -14.11 8.21 -10.55
C VAL A 309 -15.00 8.71 -9.40
N GLN A 310 -16.28 8.31 -9.44
CA GLN A 310 -17.21 8.62 -8.36
C GLN A 310 -16.94 7.73 -7.14
N ILE A 311 -16.70 8.38 -6.00
CA ILE A 311 -16.57 7.69 -4.71
C ILE A 311 -17.97 7.60 -4.09
N PRO A 312 -18.49 6.39 -3.79
CA PRO A 312 -19.78 6.25 -3.12
C PRO A 312 -19.82 7.04 -1.80
N GLU A 313 -20.95 7.69 -1.53
CA GLU A 313 -21.19 8.46 -0.30
C GLU A 313 -20.78 7.77 1.02
N PRO A 314 -20.98 6.45 1.25
CA PRO A 314 -20.51 5.82 2.49
C PRO A 314 -18.98 5.82 2.64
N TRP A 315 -18.21 6.01 1.56
CA TRP A 315 -16.74 5.98 1.60
C TRP A 315 -16.14 7.38 1.74
N ASN A 316 -16.93 8.42 1.52
CA ASN A 316 -16.44 9.79 1.41
C ASN A 316 -16.09 10.40 2.78
N THR A 317 -16.80 10.02 3.83
CA THR A 317 -16.55 10.42 5.23
C THR A 317 -15.18 9.99 5.74
N MET A 318 -14.63 8.90 5.20
CA MET A 318 -13.30 8.37 5.53
C MET A 318 -12.17 9.04 4.75
N SER A 319 -12.45 9.56 3.54
CA SER A 319 -11.49 10.37 2.78
C SER A 319 -11.10 11.67 3.51
N GLN A 320 -11.90 12.08 4.51
CA GLN A 320 -11.68 13.25 5.35
C GLN A 320 -10.82 12.97 6.57
N VAL A 321 -10.16 11.81 6.69
CA VAL A 321 -9.07 11.62 7.65
C VAL A 321 -7.98 12.64 7.33
N SER A 322 -8.09 13.80 7.98
CA SER A 322 -7.12 14.88 7.93
C SER A 322 -5.91 14.41 8.70
N VAL A 323 -4.76 14.30 8.04
CA VAL A 323 -3.51 14.13 8.78
C VAL A 323 -3.33 15.41 9.59
N ASN A 324 -3.40 15.30 10.91
CA ASN A 324 -3.25 16.46 11.77
C ASN A 324 -1.77 16.87 11.78
N HIS A 325 -1.41 17.85 10.96
CA HIS A 325 -0.05 18.38 10.87
C HIS A 325 0.52 18.81 12.24
N GLN A 326 -0.34 19.22 13.19
CA GLN A 326 0.11 19.61 14.53
C GLN A 326 0.54 18.43 15.41
N ALA A 327 -0.02 17.23 15.21
CA ALA A 327 0.34 16.05 15.98
C ALA A 327 1.76 15.53 15.63
N LEU A 328 2.19 15.74 14.39
CA LEU A 328 3.49 15.27 13.88
C LEU A 328 4.69 16.02 14.47
N SER A 329 4.51 17.29 14.88
CA SER A 329 5.56 18.08 15.55
C SER A 329 5.98 17.54 16.92
N LYS A 330 5.13 16.71 17.57
CA LYS A 330 5.36 16.19 18.92
C LYS A 330 5.95 14.78 18.98
N VAL A 331 6.04 14.08 17.84
CA VAL A 331 6.43 12.66 17.78
C VAL A 331 7.64 12.49 16.86
N MET A 332 8.76 13.12 17.21
CA MET A 332 10.06 12.74 16.64
C MET A 332 10.90 12.07 17.74
N PRO A 333 11.28 10.80 17.59
CA PRO A 333 12.10 10.09 18.56
C PRO A 333 13.56 10.54 18.48
N ASP A 334 14.26 10.47 19.62
CA ASP A 334 15.71 10.75 19.79
C ASP A 334 16.64 9.92 18.87
N THR A 335 16.10 9.04 18.03
CA THR A 335 16.84 8.06 17.22
C THR A 335 17.67 8.70 16.10
N ILE A 336 17.39 9.95 15.70
CA ILE A 336 18.22 10.68 14.73
C ILE A 336 19.39 11.41 15.41
N ARG A 337 19.39 11.59 16.74
CA ARG A 337 20.51 12.18 17.49
C ARG A 337 21.67 11.23 17.78
N GLN A 338 21.56 9.93 17.46
CA GLN A 338 22.56 8.91 17.81
C GLN A 338 23.36 8.36 16.61
N ARG A 339 23.59 9.12 15.55
CA ARG A 339 24.52 8.72 14.48
C ARG A 339 25.49 9.81 14.09
#